data_AF-T0PPH9-F1
#
_entry.id   AF-T0PPH9-F1
#
_cell.length_a   1.000
_cell.length_b   1.000
_cell.length_c   1.000
_cell.angle_alpha   90.00
_cell.angle_beta   90.00
_cell.angle_gamma   90.00
#
_symmetry.space_group_name_H-M   'P 1'
#
loop_
_entity.id
_entity.type
_entity.pdbx_description
1 polymer ?
#
loop_
_entity_poly.entity_id
_entity_poly.type
_entity_poly.pdbx_seq_one_letter_code
_entity_poly.pdbx_strand_id
1 'polypeptide(L)' 'MNNEVSLCMIVKNEEKALPQCLNSINKLVNEIIIIDTGSEDKTS' A
#
# COMPACT_ATOMS: atom_id res chain seq x y z
N MET A 1 6.77 12.30 -22.44
CA MET A 1 7.24 11.48 -21.30
C MET A 1 6.02 11.16 -20.46
N ASN A 2 5.70 9.88 -20.27
CA ASN A 2 4.71 9.48 -19.28
C ASN A 2 5.39 9.55 -17.91
N ASN A 3 4.83 10.33 -17.00
CA ASN A 3 5.27 10.35 -15.61
C ASN A 3 4.43 9.33 -14.86
N GLU A 4 4.97 8.13 -14.68
CA GLU A 4 4.37 7.09 -13.86
C GLU A 4 4.88 7.21 -12.43
N VAL A 5 3.97 7.02 -11.46
CA VAL A 5 4.28 7.13 -10.04
C VAL A 5 3.94 5.79 -9.37
N SER A 6 4.93 5.20 -8.70
CA SER A 6 4.76 4.01 -7.88
C SER A 6 4.72 4.38 -6.40
N LEU A 7 3.75 3.83 -5.67
CA LEU A 7 3.72 3.83 -4.22
C LEU A 7 4.45 2.59 -3.71
N CYS A 8 5.51 2.75 -2.92
CA CYS A 8 6.19 1.65 -2.27
C CYS A 8 6.04 1.78 -0.75
N MET A 9 5.52 0.74 -0.11
CA MET A 9 5.22 0.71 1.32
C MET A 9 5.82 -0.54 1.96
N ILE A 10 6.39 -0.37 3.15
CA ILE A 10 6.76 -1.47 4.05
C ILE A 10 5.73 -1.47 5.17
N VAL A 11 5.06 -2.60 5.38
CA VAL A 11 3.89 -2.71 6.26
C VAL A 11 4.10 -3.79 7.31
N LYS A 12 3.50 -3.60 8.49
CA LYS A 12 3.39 -4.61 9.55
C LYS A 12 2.17 -4.34 10.43
N ASN A 13 1.25 -5.29 10.54
CA ASN A 13 0.09 -5.22 11.42
C ASN A 13 -0.82 -3.99 11.19
N GLU A 14 -1.15 -3.69 9.93
CA GLU A 14 -1.94 -2.53 9.52
C GLU A 14 -3.34 -2.91 8.98
N GLU A 15 -3.97 -3.99 9.47
CA GLU A 15 -5.27 -4.46 8.98
C GLU A 15 -6.36 -3.36 8.97
N LYS A 16 -6.26 -2.38 9.87
CA LYS A 16 -7.27 -1.31 10.06
C LYS A 16 -7.03 -0.11 9.17
N ALA A 17 -5.77 0.26 8.94
CA ALA A 17 -5.40 1.50 8.27
C ALA A 17 -5.05 1.29 6.79
N LEU A 18 -4.43 0.15 6.45
CA LEU A 18 -3.98 -0.14 5.09
C LEU A 18 -5.12 -0.03 4.07
N PRO A 19 -6.34 -0.59 4.29
CA PRO A 19 -7.43 -0.45 3.32
C PRO A 19 -7.84 1.00 3.06
N GLN A 20 -7.84 1.84 4.11
CA GLN A 20 -8.21 3.25 3.99
C GLN A 20 -7.14 4.05 3.23
N CYS A 21 -5.86 3.78 3.51
CA CYS A 21 -4.74 4.38 2.81
C CYS A 21 -4.77 4.05 1.31
N LEU A 22 -4.90 2.76 0.98
CA LEU A 22 -4.96 2.29 -0.41
C LEU A 22 -6.17 2.88 -1.15
N ASN A 23 -7.34 2.94 -0.51
CA ASN A 23 -8.52 3.57 -1.09
C ASN A 23 -8.34 5.06 -1.36
N SER A 24 -7.58 5.77 -0.53
CA SER A 24 -7.33 7.21 -0.70
C SER A 24 -6.33 7.51 -1.82
N ILE A 25 -5.32 6.66 -2.02
CA ILE A 25 -4.20 6.94 -2.92
C ILE A 25 -4.32 6.27 -4.30
N ASN A 26 -5.16 5.23 -4.45
CA ASN A 26 -5.23 4.41 -5.67
C ASN A 26 -5.53 5.19 -6.97
N LYS A 27 -6.12 6.39 -6.89
CA LYS A 27 -6.41 7.24 -8.06
C LYS A 27 -5.22 8.09 -8.52
N LEU A 28 -4.14 8.14 -7.72
CA LEU A 28 -3.01 9.05 -7.91
C LEU A 28 -1.73 8.33 -8.33
N VAL A 29 -1.70 7.01 -8.25
CA VAL A 29 -0.52 6.19 -8.53
C VAL A 29 -0.86 5.09 -9.54
N ASN A 30 0.15 4.69 -10.31
CA ASN A 30 0.03 3.67 -11.36
C ASN A 30 0.29 2.26 -10.81
N GLU A 31 1.13 2.17 -9.78
CA GLU A 31 1.60 0.93 -9.19
C GLU A 31 1.64 1.06 -7.67
N ILE A 32 1.30 -0.02 -6.98
CA ILE A 32 1.42 -0.13 -5.52
C ILE A 32 2.23 -1.38 -5.20
N ILE A 33 3.37 -1.19 -4.52
CA ILE A 33 4.26 -2.23 -4.04
C ILE A 33 4.16 -2.27 -2.52
N ILE A 34 3.71 -3.40 -1.96
CA ILE A 34 3.61 -3.60 -0.51
C ILE A 34 4.59 -4.71 -0.12
N ILE A 35 5.45 -4.39 0.84
CA ILE A 35 6.34 -5.36 1.49
C ILE A 35 5.84 -5.57 2.91
N ASP A 36 5.19 -6.70 3.17
CA ASP A 36 4.84 -7.12 4.52
C ASP A 36 6.09 -7.67 5.23
N THR A 37 6.35 -7.19 6.45
CA THR A 37 7.50 -7.59 7.28
C THR A 37 7.15 -8.55 8.41
N GLY A 38 6.13 -9.37 8.18
CA GLY A 38 5.69 -10.41 9.11
C GLY A 38 4.54 -9.92 9.98
N SER A 39 3.44 -9.55 9.34
CA SER A 39 2.19 -9.28 10.03
C SER A 39 1.61 -10.56 10.63
N GLU A 40 1.03 -10.42 11.82
CA GLU A 40 0.32 -11.48 12.57
C GLU A 40 -1.21 -11.28 12.54
N ASP A 41 -1.65 -10.18 11.93
CA ASP A 41 -3.07 -9.85 11.71
C ASP A 41 -3.48 -10.08 10.25
N LYS A 42 -4.63 -9.53 9.84
CA LYS A 42 -5.15 -9.68 8.47
C LYS A 42 -4.68 -8.57 7.52
N THR A 43 -3.43 -8.13 7.66
CA THR A 43 -2.83 -7.12 6.75
C THR A 43 -2.72 -7.63 5.31
N SER A 44 -2.40 -8.92 5.14
CA SER A 44 -2.22 -9.60 3.84
C SER A 44 -3.45 -10.40 3.42
#